data_AF-T1BMW1-F1
#
_entry.id   AF-T1BMW1-F1
#
_cell.length_a   1.000
_cell.length_b   1.000
_cell.length_c   1.000
_cell.angle_alpha   90.00
_cell.angle_beta   90.00
_cell.angle_gamma   90.00
#
_symmetry.space_group_name_H-M   'P 1'
#
loop_
_entity.id
_entity.type
_entity.pdbx_description
1 polymer ?
#
loop_
_entity_poly.entity_id
_entity_poly.type
_entity_poly.pdbx_seq_one_letter_code
_entity_poly.pdbx_strand_id
1 'polypeptide(L)' 'GLYHRKVDQLRECLDTIMRDPTDRRILFHAWNPAQLEEMALPPCHLLYQFLPNPAKRELSMSLYIRSNDLG' A
#
# COMPACT_ATOMS: atom_id res chain seq x y z
N GLY A 1 -25.00 1.67 9.53
CA GLY A 1 -24.35 2.35 8.41
C GLY A 1 -22.96 1.79 8.21
N LEU A 2 -22.82 0.70 7.45
CA LEU A 2 -21.56 -0.03 7.26
C LEU A 2 -20.71 0.52 6.09
N TYR A 3 -21.19 1.54 5.39
CA TYR A 3 -20.68 1.94 4.05
C TYR A 3 -19.70 3.13 4.03
N HIS A 4 -19.38 3.74 5.18
CA HIS A 4 -18.52 4.94 5.21
C HIS A 4 -17.35 4.84 6.19
N ARG A 5 -16.73 3.66 6.31
CA ARG A 5 -15.43 3.57 6.99
C ARG A 5 -14.34 4.08 6.05
N LYS A 6 -13.69 5.19 6.41
CA LYS A 6 -12.39 5.57 5.81
C LYS A 6 -11.33 4.60 6.35
N VAL A 7 -10.64 3.89 5.47
CA VAL A 7 -9.59 2.94 5.82
C VAL A 7 -8.24 3.62 5.63
N ASP A 8 -7.49 3.82 6.72
CA ASP A 8 -6.14 4.36 6.68
C ASP A 8 -5.12 3.22 6.53
N GLN A 9 -4.97 2.73 5.30
CA GLN A 9 -4.12 1.58 4.99
C GLN A 9 -2.64 1.84 5.31
N LEU A 10 -2.16 3.08 5.14
CA LEU A 10 -0.77 3.43 5.43
C LEU A 10 -0.53 3.37 6.94
N ARG A 11 -1.45 3.91 7.75
CA ARG A 11 -1.34 3.82 9.21
C ARG A 11 -1.39 2.36 9.67
N GLU A 12 -2.29 1.55 9.11
CA GLU A 12 -2.37 0.12 9.42
C GLU A 12 -1.07 -0.61 9.06
N CYS A 13 -0.39 -0.25 7.97
CA CYS A 13 0.94 -0.76 7.64
C CYS A 13 1.97 -0.39 8.71
N LEU A 14 2.07 0.89 9.09
CA LEU A 14 3.02 1.36 10.10
C LEU A 14 2.80 0.66 11.45
N ASP A 15 1.55 0.58 11.90
CA ASP A 15 1.19 -0.07 13.16
C ASP A 15 1.53 -1.58 13.10
N THR A 16 1.35 -2.22 11.95
CA THR A 16 1.69 -3.64 11.76
C THR A 16 3.21 -3.87 11.73
N ILE A 17 3.99 -3.01 11.07
CA ILE A 17 5.46 -3.08 11.11
C ILE A 17 5.98 -3.02 12.55
N MET A 18 5.38 -2.15 13.39
CA MET A 18 5.79 -2.00 14.78
C MET A 18 5.30 -3.13 15.69
N ARG A 19 4.10 -3.67 15.44
CA ARG A 19 3.46 -4.70 16.27
C ARG A 19 3.84 -6.13 15.88
N ASP A 20 3.83 -6.43 14.60
CA ASP A 20 4.12 -7.75 14.01
C ASP A 20 4.89 -7.59 12.69
N PRO A 21 6.20 -7.35 12.75
CA PRO A 21 7.03 -7.18 11.56
C PRO A 21 7.19 -8.46 10.72
N THR A 22 6.65 -9.60 11.16
CA THR A 22 6.68 -10.87 10.40
C THR A 22 5.45 -11.07 9.52
N ASP A 23 4.43 -10.21 9.67
CA ASP A 23 3.24 -10.22 8.83
C ASP A 23 3.64 -10.00 7.35
N ARG A 24 3.09 -10.83 6.47
CA ARG A 24 3.34 -10.77 5.02
C ARG A 24 2.28 -9.96 4.27
N ARG A 25 1.34 -9.36 4.97
CA ARG A 25 0.20 -8.59 4.43
C ARG A 25 0.34 -7.09 4.66
N ILE A 26 1.54 -6.62 4.96
CA ILE A 26 1.84 -5.19 5.17
C ILE A 26 1.89 -4.51 3.81
N LEU A 27 0.72 -4.14 3.28
CA LEU A 27 0.58 -3.51 1.97
C LEU A 27 -0.56 -2.49 1.94
N PHE A 28 -0.47 -1.57 1.00
CA PHE A 28 -1.58 -0.71 0.60
C PHE A 28 -1.53 -0.45 -0.91
N HIS A 29 -2.66 -0.06 -1.49
CA HIS A 29 -2.73 0.32 -2.90
C HIS A 29 -3.70 1.47 -3.16
N ALA A 30 -3.47 2.17 -4.27
CA ALA A 30 -4.31 3.30 -4.69
C ALA A 30 -5.44 2.90 -5.67
N TRP A 31 -5.47 1.64 -6.12
CA TRP A 31 -6.48 1.18 -7.09
C TRP A 31 -7.84 0.94 -6.41
N ASN A 32 -8.77 1.89 -6.52
CA ASN A 32 -10.16 1.72 -6.08
C ASN A 32 -11.11 1.64 -7.29
N PRO A 33 -11.58 0.44 -7.69
CA PRO A 33 -12.45 0.27 -8.86
C PRO A 33 -13.72 1.12 -8.84
N ALA A 34 -14.31 1.33 -7.66
CA ALA A 34 -15.55 2.10 -7.51
C ALA A 34 -15.36 3.61 -7.75
N GLN A 35 -14.12 4.10 -7.71
CA GLN A 35 -13.80 5.52 -7.87
C GLN A 35 -12.97 5.81 -9.13
N LEU A 36 -12.68 4.81 -9.96
CA LEU A 36 -11.82 4.99 -11.14
C LEU A 36 -12.34 6.05 -12.11
N GLU A 37 -13.65 6.11 -12.32
CA GLU A 37 -14.29 7.08 -13.22
C GLU A 37 -14.31 8.50 -12.64
N GLU A 38 -14.17 8.65 -11.32
CA GLU A 38 -14.10 9.95 -10.64
C GLU A 38 -12.67 10.51 -10.64
N MET A 39 -11.65 9.69 -10.92
CA MET A 39 -10.26 10.08 -10.91
C MET A 39 -9.88 10.79 -12.21
N ALA A 40 -9.25 11.96 -12.11
CA ALA A 40 -8.68 12.64 -13.30
C ALA A 40 -7.63 11.78 -14.03
N LEU A 41 -6.89 10.95 -13.28
CA LEU A 41 -5.95 9.97 -13.82
C LEU A 41 -5.91 8.73 -12.91
N PRO A 42 -6.09 7.51 -13.45
CA PRO A 42 -5.94 6.29 -12.67
C PRO A 42 -4.49 6.10 -12.19
N PRO A 43 -4.26 5.54 -10.99
CA PRO A 43 -2.92 5.38 -10.42
C PRO A 43 -1.95 4.64 -11.35
N CYS A 44 -0.75 5.18 -11.51
CA CYS A 44 0.37 4.54 -12.18
C CYS A 44 1.20 3.71 -11.18
N HIS A 45 1.55 4.29 -10.03
CA HIS A 45 2.18 3.61 -8.90
C HIS A 45 1.11 3.00 -8.00
N LEU A 46 0.87 1.71 -8.18
CA LEU A 46 -0.39 1.08 -7.79
C LEU A 46 -0.35 0.49 -6.38
N LEU A 47 0.63 -0.38 -6.10
CA LEU A 47 0.69 -1.16 -4.86
C LEU A 47 2.06 -1.05 -4.20
N TYR A 48 2.06 -0.90 -2.88
CA TYR A 48 3.23 -0.80 -2.02
C TYR A 48 3.15 -1.91 -0.99
N GLN A 49 4.15 -2.78 -0.94
CA GLN A 49 4.27 -3.83 0.07
C GLN A 49 5.57 -3.64 0.85
N PHE A 50 5.47 -3.61 2.18
CA PHE A 50 6.62 -3.52 3.08
C PHE A 50 7.07 -4.90 3.53
N LEU A 51 8.39 -5.11 3.56
CA LEU A 51 9.02 -6.36 3.99
C LEU A 51 10.07 -6.05 5.07
N PRO A 52 9.67 -6.00 6.36
CA PRO A 52 10.61 -5.81 7.45
C PRO A 52 11.52 -7.02 7.64
N ASN A 53 12.79 -6.77 7.98
CA ASN A 53 13.72 -7.79 8.43
C ASN A 53 14.19 -7.47 9.85
N PRO A 54 13.54 -8.03 10.90
CA PRO A 54 13.90 -7.75 12.29
C PRO A 54 15.32 -8.14 12.66
N ALA A 55 15.85 -9.22 12.05
CA ALA A 55 17.19 -9.72 12.35
C ALA A 55 18.28 -8.74 11.85
N LYS A 56 18.07 -8.12 10.68
CA LYS A 56 19.00 -7.13 10.12
C LYS A 56 18.65 -5.68 10.47
N ARG A 57 17.47 -5.45 11.05
CA ARG A 57 16.87 -4.11 11.26
C ARG A 57 16.75 -3.31 9.96
N GLU A 58 16.40 -3.99 8.88
CA GLU A 58 16.18 -3.39 7.56
C GLU A 58 14.67 -3.35 7.24
N LEU A 59 14.27 -2.38 6.43
CA LEU A 59 12.92 -2.30 5.87
C LEU A 59 13.05 -2.24 4.35
N SER A 60 12.55 -3.27 3.67
CA SER A 60 12.48 -3.31 2.21
C SER A 60 11.06 -3.01 1.73
N MET A 61 10.94 -2.64 0.45
CA MET A 61 9.66 -2.37 -0.19
C MET A 61 9.61 -2.97 -1.60
N SER A 62 8.48 -3.57 -1.95
CA SER A 62 8.12 -3.89 -3.33
C SER A 62 7.07 -2.90 -3.82
N LEU A 63 7.30 -2.34 -5.01
CA LEU A 63 6.43 -1.38 -5.66
C LEU A 63 5.96 -1.94 -6.99
N TYR A 64 4.64 -1.98 -7.19
CA TYR A 64 4.04 -2.34 -8.46
C TYR A 64 3.62 -1.09 -9.23
N ILE A 65 4.22 -0.89 -10.41
CA ILE A 65 3.91 0.20 -11.33
C ILE A 65 3.13 -0.37 -12.51
N ARG A 66 1.91 0.13 -12.75
CA ARG A 66 1.05 -0.27 -13.87
C ARG A 66 1.54 0.32 -15.20
N SER A 67 2.08 1.53 -15.17
CA SER A 67 2.59 2.25 -16.34
C SER A 67 3.62 3.27 -15.87
N ASN A 68 4.73 3.38 -16.58
CA ASN A 68 5.77 4.36 -16.30
C ASN A 68 6.28 4.93 -17.62
N ASP A 69 6.22 6.25 -17.76
CA ASP A 69 7.00 6.94 -18.78
C ASP A 69 8.43 7.09 -18.28
N LEU A 70 9.42 6.69 -19.09
CA LEU A 70 10.84 6.71 -18.75
C LEU A 70 11.58 7.89 -19.39
N GLY A 71 10.87 8.71 -20.15
CA GLY A 71 11.42 9.85 -20.89
C GLY A 71 12.09 10.91 -20.04
#